data_AF-A0A421NUZ0-F1
#
_entry.id   AF-A0A421NUZ0-F1
#
_cell.length_a   1.000
_cell.length_b   1.000
_cell.length_c   1.000
_cell.angle_alpha   90.00
_cell.angle_beta   90.00
_cell.angle_gamma   90.00
#
_symmetry.space_group_name_H-M   'P 1'
#
loop_
_entity.id
_entity.type
_entity.pdbx_description
1 polymer ?
#
loop_
_entity_poly.entity_id
_entity_poly.type
_entity_poly.pdbx_seq_one_letter_code
_entity_poly.pdbx_strand_id
1 'polypeptide(L)'
;MKKLKLSKSAKTHFQKVSFAKQNALSIALVIISLITFIWGIVHSCLQTHLSGFSYFQNIFNFTRQSVFLILIVALLAFTKYKTNKFYSLLSFIALINILIVGLVFKDFISDSNQAFISNNPIIAIMATYLQYILLPLFYGFYFWKKALLLLTWKKAWLVLIHPSLYFLTFLNQKQQPFIIPNYQSYPSLPYFKIFLAFVFLTLALIGIKKIKIKFIYKMLMLFLVLFVASVIPRETSDWSHGRESILHPQQMGASFFPEPQETAQQMANLVFEKDQKLNDGEKILELGAGSGNVTKYLIHKFGVKNVIALEYDNHLCQVLRDKYEGLQVIEGDACNFIKLLKDKKVGIDKIKGIVSTLPLSVFTPEKLKELNDNLSKTIVDNEIKFLEYRLLPFLREKHIIEGVKEFKDSLKNQFSIYNFVIPLKIFVFEKKN
;
A
#
# COMPACT_ATOMS: atom_id res chain seq x y z
N MET A 1 -55.46 -35.44 9.37
CA MET A 1 -54.38 -34.42 9.30
C MET A 1 -54.76 -33.29 8.36
N LYS A 2 -55.21 -32.13 8.86
CA LYS A 2 -55.50 -30.94 8.05
C LYS A 2 -54.19 -30.32 7.56
N LYS A 3 -53.94 -30.32 6.24
CA LYS A 3 -52.88 -29.50 5.62
C LYS A 3 -53.22 -28.03 5.85
N LEU A 4 -52.53 -27.38 6.79
CA LEU A 4 -52.57 -25.93 6.99
C LEU A 4 -52.16 -25.24 5.67
N LYS A 5 -53.14 -24.67 4.95
CA LYS A 5 -52.91 -23.81 3.79
C LYS A 5 -52.33 -22.49 4.29
N LEU A 6 -51.00 -22.35 4.24
CA LEU A 6 -50.32 -21.06 4.43
C LEU A 6 -50.96 -20.00 3.52
N SER A 7 -51.28 -18.82 4.10
CA SER A 7 -51.85 -17.68 3.39
C SER A 7 -50.93 -17.23 2.23
N LYS A 8 -51.48 -16.59 1.19
CA LYS A 8 -50.67 -16.06 0.07
C LYS A 8 -49.50 -15.19 0.55
N SER A 9 -49.74 -14.37 1.58
CA SER A 9 -48.71 -13.54 2.25
C SER A 9 -47.62 -14.37 2.93
N ALA A 10 -48.01 -15.44 3.63
CA ALA A 10 -47.03 -16.35 4.24
C ALA A 10 -46.21 -17.12 3.19
N LYS A 11 -46.80 -17.49 2.05
CA LYS A 11 -46.09 -18.15 0.93
C LYS A 11 -45.10 -17.23 0.23
N THR A 12 -45.48 -15.99 -0.07
CA THR A 12 -44.57 -14.99 -0.66
C THR A 12 -43.45 -14.61 0.32
N HIS A 13 -43.75 -14.47 1.61
CA HIS A 13 -42.73 -14.26 2.64
C HIS A 13 -41.78 -15.46 2.74
N PHE A 14 -42.29 -16.68 2.74
CA PHE A 14 -41.46 -17.90 2.81
C PHE A 14 -40.58 -18.08 1.56
N GLN A 15 -41.10 -17.78 0.37
CA GLN A 15 -40.31 -17.76 -0.87
C GLN A 15 -39.21 -16.69 -0.84
N LYS A 16 -39.51 -15.47 -0.36
CA LYS A 16 -38.52 -14.40 -0.21
C LYS A 16 -37.40 -14.80 0.78
N VAL A 17 -37.77 -15.39 1.93
CA VAL A 17 -36.79 -15.86 2.93
C VAL A 17 -35.95 -17.02 2.40
N SER A 18 -36.54 -17.95 1.66
CA SER A 18 -35.83 -19.08 1.03
C SER A 18 -34.84 -18.60 -0.04
N PHE A 19 -35.26 -17.67 -0.90
CA PHE A 19 -34.40 -17.05 -1.91
C PHE A 19 -33.24 -16.26 -1.28
N ALA A 20 -33.53 -15.46 -0.25
CA ALA A 20 -32.53 -14.69 0.48
C ALA A 20 -31.50 -15.59 1.16
N LYS A 21 -31.91 -16.69 1.81
CA LYS A 21 -30.97 -17.65 2.42
C LYS A 21 -30.10 -18.35 1.38
N GLN A 22 -30.65 -18.74 0.22
CA GLN A 22 -29.89 -19.42 -0.82
C GLN A 22 -28.88 -18.51 -1.54
N ASN A 23 -29.16 -17.21 -1.60
CA ASN A 23 -28.34 -16.22 -2.30
C ASN A 23 -27.62 -15.22 -1.38
N ALA A 24 -27.67 -15.41 -0.06
CA ALA A 24 -27.13 -14.48 0.94
C ALA A 24 -25.69 -14.05 0.61
N LEU A 25 -24.84 -14.99 0.20
CA LEU A 25 -23.44 -14.73 -0.15
C LEU A 25 -23.31 -13.85 -1.42
N SER A 26 -24.14 -14.08 -2.44
CA SER A 26 -24.16 -13.24 -3.64
C SER A 26 -24.73 -11.84 -3.33
N ILE A 27 -25.73 -11.74 -2.45
CA ILE A 27 -26.31 -10.47 -2.03
C ILE A 27 -25.27 -9.64 -1.27
N ALA A 28 -24.59 -10.25 -0.29
CA ALA A 28 -23.51 -9.61 0.44
C ALA A 28 -22.38 -9.17 -0.52
N LEU A 29 -22.04 -9.98 -1.52
CA LEU A 29 -21.03 -9.61 -2.51
C LEU A 29 -21.45 -8.40 -3.34
N VAL A 30 -22.71 -8.34 -3.79
CA VAL A 30 -23.26 -7.15 -4.49
C VAL A 30 -23.15 -5.93 -3.58
N ILE A 31 -23.60 -6.01 -2.33
CA ILE A 31 -23.58 -4.87 -1.40
C ILE A 31 -22.15 -4.37 -1.18
N ILE A 32 -21.22 -5.26 -0.83
CA ILE A 32 -19.84 -4.90 -0.52
C ILE A 32 -19.13 -4.31 -1.76
N SER A 33 -19.27 -4.95 -2.93
CA SER A 33 -18.65 -4.46 -4.17
C SER A 33 -19.27 -3.16 -4.65
N LEU A 34 -20.59 -2.98 -4.52
CA LEU A 34 -21.29 -1.75 -4.88
C LEU A 34 -20.87 -0.59 -3.97
N ILE A 35 -20.83 -0.81 -2.65
CA ILE A 35 -20.35 0.20 -1.69
C ILE A 35 -18.91 0.58 -2.06
N THR A 36 -18.02 -0.39 -2.20
CA THR A 36 -16.61 -0.14 -2.55
C THR A 36 -16.47 0.64 -3.86
N PHE A 37 -17.28 0.29 -4.87
CA PHE A 37 -17.24 0.93 -6.19
C PHE A 37 -17.78 2.36 -6.18
N ILE A 38 -18.98 2.59 -5.62
CA ILE A 38 -19.58 3.92 -5.48
C ILE A 38 -18.65 4.82 -4.67
N TRP A 39 -18.09 4.29 -3.59
CA TRP A 39 -17.16 5.01 -2.74
C TRP A 39 -15.93 5.48 -3.52
N GLY A 40 -15.33 4.60 -4.33
CA GLY A 40 -14.21 4.96 -5.20
C GLY A 40 -14.54 6.03 -6.25
N ILE A 41 -15.77 6.01 -6.79
CA ILE A 41 -16.25 7.04 -7.71
C ILE A 41 -16.39 8.38 -6.99
N VAL A 42 -17.14 8.41 -5.88
CA VAL A 42 -17.37 9.64 -5.08
C VAL A 42 -16.04 10.24 -4.66
N HIS A 43 -15.11 9.41 -4.18
CA HIS A 43 -13.77 9.83 -3.83
C HIS A 43 -13.05 10.57 -4.98
N SER A 44 -13.17 10.06 -6.20
CA SER A 44 -12.53 10.67 -7.36
C SER A 44 -13.13 12.00 -7.71
N CYS A 45 -14.47 12.09 -7.66
CA CYS A 45 -15.16 13.35 -7.87
C CYS A 45 -14.69 14.42 -6.87
N LEU A 46 -14.44 14.04 -5.61
CA LEU A 46 -13.98 14.95 -4.56
C LEU A 46 -12.49 15.31 -4.65
N GLN A 47 -11.67 14.47 -5.27
CA GLN A 47 -10.25 14.74 -5.48
C GLN A 47 -9.95 15.57 -6.72
N THR A 48 -10.80 15.50 -7.76
CA THR A 48 -10.51 16.15 -9.03
C THR A 48 -10.97 17.60 -9.05
N HIS A 49 -10.01 18.53 -8.93
CA HIS A 49 -10.10 19.87 -9.54
C HIS A 49 -9.67 19.86 -11.03
N LEU A 50 -9.68 18.68 -11.68
CA LEU A 50 -8.98 18.41 -12.94
C LEU A 50 -9.94 18.21 -14.12
N SER A 51 -9.43 18.48 -15.33
CA SER A 51 -10.09 18.35 -16.64
C SER A 51 -10.79 17.00 -16.85
N GLY A 52 -11.86 16.98 -17.65
CA GLY A 52 -12.71 15.79 -17.85
C GLY A 52 -12.00 14.51 -18.30
N PHE A 53 -10.83 14.61 -18.95
CA PHE A 53 -10.00 13.47 -19.33
C PHE A 53 -9.32 12.79 -18.12
N SER A 54 -8.83 13.58 -17.16
CA SER A 54 -8.21 13.08 -15.92
C SER A 54 -9.24 12.38 -15.02
N TYR A 55 -10.48 12.85 -15.06
CA TYR A 55 -11.60 12.24 -14.37
C TYR A 55 -11.89 10.82 -14.87
N PHE A 56 -11.92 10.61 -16.19
CA PHE A 56 -12.13 9.29 -16.79
C PHE A 56 -11.01 8.31 -16.42
N GLN A 57 -9.76 8.76 -16.48
CA GLN A 57 -8.60 7.94 -16.08
C GLN A 57 -8.66 7.53 -14.60
N ASN A 58 -9.07 8.44 -13.72
CA ASN A 58 -9.26 8.12 -12.31
C ASN A 58 -10.35 7.06 -12.12
N ILE A 59 -11.54 7.25 -12.71
CA ILE A 59 -12.65 6.28 -12.60
C ILE A 59 -12.24 4.87 -13.05
N PHE A 60 -11.43 4.77 -14.11
CA PHE A 60 -11.01 3.51 -14.69
C PHE A 60 -9.60 3.05 -14.26
N ASN A 61 -9.21 3.24 -13.01
CA ASN A 61 -7.99 2.59 -12.48
C ASN A 61 -8.19 1.07 -12.31
N PHE A 62 -7.10 0.29 -12.29
CA PHE A 62 -7.16 -1.19 -12.29
C PHE A 62 -7.95 -1.75 -11.12
N THR A 63 -7.76 -1.17 -9.93
CA THR A 63 -8.47 -1.62 -8.73
C THR A 63 -9.97 -1.48 -8.90
N ARG A 64 -10.46 -0.35 -9.43
CA ARG A 64 -11.89 -0.15 -9.68
C ARG A 64 -12.43 -1.02 -10.79
N GLN A 65 -11.65 -1.22 -11.86
CA GLN A 65 -12.02 -2.19 -12.89
C GLN A 65 -12.19 -3.60 -12.30
N SER A 66 -11.33 -3.99 -11.35
CA SER A 66 -11.40 -5.28 -10.66
C SER A 66 -12.61 -5.38 -9.72
N VAL A 67 -12.91 -4.31 -8.95
CA VAL A 67 -14.11 -4.23 -8.12
C VAL A 67 -15.38 -4.28 -8.98
N PHE A 68 -15.40 -3.54 -10.09
CA PHE A 68 -16.52 -3.52 -11.03
C PHE A 68 -16.75 -4.89 -11.67
N LEU A 69 -15.67 -5.59 -12.05
CA LEU A 69 -15.75 -6.96 -12.55
C LEU A 69 -16.36 -7.91 -11.51
N ILE A 70 -16.00 -7.77 -10.23
CA ILE A 70 -16.64 -8.52 -9.14
C ILE A 70 -18.13 -8.19 -9.05
N LEU A 71 -18.51 -6.92 -9.15
CA LEU A 71 -19.92 -6.49 -9.13
C LEU A 71 -20.70 -7.15 -10.29
N ILE A 72 -20.15 -7.18 -11.50
CA ILE A 72 -20.74 -7.89 -12.64
C ILE A 72 -20.92 -9.37 -12.32
N VAL A 73 -19.89 -10.05 -11.81
CA VAL A 73 -19.98 -11.46 -11.42
C VAL A 73 -21.06 -11.66 -10.35
N ALA A 74 -21.12 -10.79 -9.35
CA ALA A 74 -22.10 -10.87 -8.28
C ALA A 74 -23.54 -10.73 -8.81
N LEU A 75 -23.78 -9.79 -9.74
CA LEU A 75 -25.08 -9.59 -10.40
C LEU A 75 -25.45 -10.77 -11.31
N LEU A 76 -24.51 -11.30 -12.09
CA LEU A 76 -24.73 -12.45 -12.96
C LEU A 76 -25.13 -13.71 -12.17
N ALA A 77 -24.73 -13.83 -10.90
CA ALA A 77 -25.11 -14.94 -10.04
C ALA A 77 -26.63 -15.05 -9.81
N PHE A 78 -27.39 -13.98 -10.03
CA PHE A 78 -28.86 -13.95 -9.94
C PHE A 78 -29.56 -14.27 -11.26
N THR A 79 -28.81 -14.41 -12.35
CA THR A 79 -29.35 -14.62 -13.69
C THR A 79 -29.27 -16.09 -14.10
N LYS A 80 -29.88 -16.42 -15.25
CA LYS A 80 -29.74 -17.73 -15.91
C LYS A 80 -28.28 -18.07 -16.29
N TYR A 81 -27.39 -17.08 -16.35
CA TYR A 81 -26.01 -17.27 -16.77
C TYR A 81 -25.10 -17.85 -15.67
N LYS A 82 -25.57 -17.96 -14.41
CA LYS A 82 -24.77 -18.46 -13.27
C LYS A 82 -24.23 -19.90 -13.45
N THR A 83 -24.85 -20.70 -14.32
CA THR A 83 -24.41 -22.08 -14.62
C THR A 83 -23.56 -22.17 -15.88
N ASN A 84 -23.37 -21.06 -16.60
CA ASN A 84 -22.63 -21.04 -17.86
C ASN A 84 -21.12 -21.13 -17.58
N LYS A 85 -20.38 -21.78 -18.49
CA LYS A 85 -18.90 -21.76 -18.55
C LYS A 85 -18.36 -20.33 -18.59
N PHE A 86 -19.06 -19.40 -19.25
CA PHE A 86 -18.70 -17.98 -19.28
C PHE A 86 -18.68 -17.36 -17.88
N TYR A 87 -19.67 -17.65 -17.04
CA TYR A 87 -19.71 -17.15 -15.68
C TYR A 87 -18.53 -17.66 -14.84
N SER A 88 -18.19 -18.95 -14.98
CA SER A 88 -17.02 -19.53 -14.29
C SER A 88 -15.70 -18.90 -14.76
N LEU A 89 -15.55 -18.69 -16.07
CA LEU A 89 -14.41 -17.99 -16.66
C LEU A 89 -14.28 -16.58 -16.08
N LEU A 90 -15.35 -15.79 -16.13
CA LEU A 90 -15.36 -14.41 -15.66
C LEU A 90 -15.06 -14.33 -14.16
N SER A 91 -15.62 -15.25 -13.38
CA SER A 91 -15.38 -15.34 -11.94
C SER A 91 -13.92 -15.66 -11.60
N PHE A 92 -13.27 -16.51 -12.40
CA PHE A 92 -11.87 -16.84 -12.18
C PHE A 92 -10.94 -15.68 -12.58
N ILE A 93 -11.23 -14.96 -13.67
CA ILE A 93 -10.50 -13.74 -14.03
C ILE A 93 -10.64 -12.71 -12.90
N ALA A 94 -11.86 -12.49 -12.39
CA ALA A 94 -12.11 -11.59 -11.27
C ALA A 94 -11.33 -11.98 -10.01
N LEU A 95 -11.19 -13.28 -9.74
CA LEU A 95 -10.42 -13.78 -8.60
C LEU A 95 -8.94 -13.40 -8.71
N ILE A 96 -8.32 -13.65 -9.85
CA ILE A 96 -6.90 -13.33 -10.03
C ILE A 96 -6.70 -11.82 -9.92
N ASN A 97 -7.55 -11.03 -10.59
CA ASN A 97 -7.45 -9.57 -10.56
C ASN A 97 -7.51 -9.01 -9.13
N ILE A 98 -8.51 -9.43 -8.33
CA ILE A 98 -8.67 -8.89 -6.98
C ILE A 98 -7.58 -9.37 -6.02
N LEU A 99 -7.05 -10.58 -6.21
CA LEU A 99 -5.91 -11.07 -5.43
C LEU A 99 -4.64 -10.29 -5.77
N ILE A 100 -4.38 -10.00 -7.05
CA ILE A 100 -3.23 -9.19 -7.45
C ILE A 100 -3.35 -7.75 -6.92
N VAL A 101 -4.55 -7.16 -6.94
CA VAL A 101 -4.81 -5.86 -6.28
C VAL A 101 -4.42 -5.91 -4.81
N GLY A 102 -4.82 -6.96 -4.09
CA GLY A 102 -4.54 -7.10 -2.66
C GLY A 102 -3.10 -7.48 -2.32
N LEU A 103 -2.35 -8.14 -3.22
CA LEU A 103 -1.02 -8.69 -2.93
C LEU A 103 0.15 -7.90 -3.54
N VAL A 104 -0.07 -7.25 -4.68
CA VAL A 104 1.02 -6.71 -5.52
C VAL A 104 0.91 -5.20 -5.67
N PHE A 105 -0.29 -4.68 -5.92
CA PHE A 105 -0.42 -3.31 -6.42
C PHE A 105 0.04 -2.25 -5.41
N LYS A 106 -0.27 -2.44 -4.13
CA LYS A 106 0.05 -1.44 -3.09
C LYS A 106 1.55 -1.28 -2.83
N ASP A 107 2.32 -2.34 -2.99
CA ASP A 107 3.76 -2.34 -2.73
C ASP A 107 4.56 -1.91 -3.96
N PHE A 108 3.90 -1.75 -5.11
CA PHE A 108 4.58 -1.69 -6.38
C PHE A 108 4.16 -0.52 -7.28
N ILE A 109 2.89 -0.13 -7.23
CA ILE A 109 2.35 1.00 -7.98
C ILE A 109 2.10 2.15 -7.00
N SER A 110 2.82 3.25 -7.20
CA SER A 110 2.64 4.50 -6.45
C SER A 110 1.47 5.28 -7.04
N ASP A 111 0.23 4.85 -6.79
CA ASP A 111 -0.96 5.59 -7.24
C ASP A 111 -1.50 6.45 -6.10
N SER A 112 -1.20 7.74 -6.12
CA SER A 112 -1.73 8.69 -5.13
C SER A 112 -3.27 8.80 -5.16
N ASN A 113 -3.93 8.33 -6.21
CA ASN A 113 -5.39 8.33 -6.37
C ASN A 113 -6.03 6.98 -5.93
N GLN A 114 -5.20 6.00 -5.52
CA GLN A 114 -5.65 4.74 -4.90
C GLN A 114 -5.96 4.89 -3.41
N ALA A 115 -5.33 5.86 -2.74
CA ALA A 115 -5.56 6.15 -1.33
C ALA A 115 -6.88 6.88 -1.16
N PHE A 116 -7.79 6.34 -0.33
CA PHE A 116 -8.99 7.09 0.01
C PHE A 116 -8.64 8.25 0.94
N ILE A 117 -8.85 9.46 0.45
CA ILE A 117 -8.66 10.71 1.16
C ILE A 117 -9.94 11.07 1.87
N SER A 118 -9.86 11.12 3.19
CA SER A 118 -10.92 11.63 4.04
C SER A 118 -10.34 12.56 5.09
N ASN A 119 -11.12 13.57 5.47
CA ASN A 119 -10.84 14.34 6.68
C ASN A 119 -11.08 13.48 7.94
N ASN A 120 -11.82 12.36 7.83
CA ASN A 120 -11.99 11.41 8.92
C ASN A 120 -11.06 10.19 8.73
N PRO A 121 -10.05 10.01 9.60
CA PRO A 121 -9.05 8.97 9.42
C PRO A 121 -9.60 7.55 9.54
N ILE A 122 -10.63 7.33 10.37
CA ILE A 122 -11.29 6.03 10.52
C ILE A 122 -11.93 5.62 9.20
N ILE A 123 -12.57 6.59 8.53
CA ILE A 123 -13.22 6.35 7.25
C ILE A 123 -12.18 6.01 6.18
N ALA A 124 -11.02 6.69 6.16
CA ALA A 124 -9.94 6.39 5.22
C ALA A 124 -9.31 5.02 5.42
N ILE A 125 -9.06 4.66 6.67
CA ILE A 125 -8.56 3.32 7.01
C ILE A 125 -9.60 2.26 6.62
N MET A 126 -10.88 2.45 6.94
CA MET A 126 -11.94 1.51 6.62
C MET A 126 -12.10 1.28 5.12
N ALA A 127 -12.08 2.34 4.31
CA ALA A 127 -12.15 2.24 2.85
C ALA A 127 -10.97 1.42 2.29
N THR A 128 -9.77 1.65 2.83
CA THR A 128 -8.56 0.91 2.41
C THR A 128 -8.65 -0.57 2.78
N TYR A 129 -9.07 -0.91 4.01
CA TYR A 129 -9.31 -2.31 4.40
C TYR A 129 -10.38 -2.98 3.53
N LEU A 130 -11.46 -2.28 3.24
CA LEU A 130 -12.56 -2.80 2.43
C LEU A 130 -12.07 -3.19 1.04
N GLN A 131 -11.29 -2.32 0.40
CA GLN A 131 -10.82 -2.46 -0.97
C GLN A 131 -9.69 -3.50 -1.11
N TYR A 132 -8.68 -3.46 -0.23
CA TYR A 132 -7.44 -4.23 -0.40
C TYR A 132 -7.35 -5.51 0.45
N ILE A 133 -8.26 -5.72 1.41
CA ILE A 133 -8.28 -6.93 2.24
C ILE A 133 -9.62 -7.61 2.23
N LEU A 134 -10.67 -6.93 2.72
CA LEU A 134 -11.96 -7.56 2.96
C LEU A 134 -12.57 -8.07 1.66
N LEU A 135 -12.55 -7.26 0.60
CA LEU A 135 -13.10 -7.67 -0.69
C LEU A 135 -12.30 -8.82 -1.35
N PRO A 136 -10.95 -8.80 -1.45
CA PRO A 136 -10.20 -9.96 -1.92
C PRO A 136 -10.46 -11.24 -1.11
N LEU A 137 -10.44 -11.17 0.22
CA LEU A 137 -10.69 -12.33 1.08
C LEU A 137 -12.12 -12.86 0.92
N PHE A 138 -13.11 -11.96 0.95
CA PHE A 138 -14.51 -12.31 0.79
C PHE A 138 -14.80 -12.90 -0.59
N TYR A 139 -14.18 -12.36 -1.65
CA TYR A 139 -14.30 -12.90 -3.00
C TYR A 139 -13.62 -14.27 -3.14
N GLY A 140 -12.44 -14.45 -2.55
CA GLY A 140 -11.78 -15.76 -2.46
C GLY A 140 -12.67 -16.81 -1.79
N PHE A 141 -13.28 -16.45 -0.65
CA PHE A 141 -14.25 -17.30 0.03
C PHE A 141 -15.48 -17.59 -0.85
N TYR A 142 -16.04 -16.56 -1.50
CA TYR A 142 -17.16 -16.70 -2.44
C TYR A 142 -16.85 -17.71 -3.55
N PHE A 143 -15.72 -17.54 -4.21
CA PHE A 143 -15.29 -18.37 -5.32
C PHE A 143 -15.17 -19.84 -4.92
N TRP A 144 -14.54 -20.10 -3.77
CA TRP A 144 -14.34 -21.45 -3.26
C TRP A 144 -15.66 -22.09 -2.79
N LYS A 145 -16.50 -21.33 -2.07
CA LYS A 145 -17.80 -21.83 -1.56
C LYS A 145 -18.76 -22.19 -2.69
N LYS A 146 -18.73 -21.46 -3.81
CA LYS A 146 -19.53 -21.74 -5.01
C LYS A 146 -18.97 -22.87 -5.88
N ALA A 147 -17.81 -23.43 -5.53
CA ALA A 147 -17.14 -24.52 -6.26
C ALA A 147 -16.96 -24.22 -7.76
N LEU A 148 -16.67 -22.96 -8.11
CA LEU A 148 -16.60 -22.52 -9.50
C LEU A 148 -15.47 -23.24 -10.27
N LEU A 149 -15.71 -23.45 -11.56
CA LEU A 149 -14.74 -24.12 -12.44
C LEU A 149 -13.52 -23.22 -12.65
N LEU A 150 -12.32 -23.79 -12.48
CA LEU A 150 -11.08 -23.10 -12.82
C LEU A 150 -10.84 -23.18 -14.31
N LEU A 151 -10.03 -22.26 -14.82
CA LEU A 151 -9.51 -22.36 -16.17
C LEU A 151 -8.66 -23.62 -16.35
N THR A 152 -8.72 -24.18 -17.55
CA THR A 152 -7.73 -25.16 -18.01
C THR A 152 -6.42 -24.45 -18.32
N TRP A 153 -5.28 -25.15 -18.22
CA TRP A 153 -3.96 -24.62 -18.61
C TRP A 153 -3.96 -23.92 -19.99
N LYS A 154 -4.63 -24.50 -21.01
CA LYS A 154 -4.77 -23.93 -22.36
C LYS A 154 -5.47 -22.57 -22.42
N LYS A 155 -6.21 -22.20 -21.38
CA LYS A 155 -6.99 -20.96 -21.29
C LYS A 155 -6.45 -19.98 -20.23
N ALA A 156 -5.34 -20.32 -19.55
CA ALA A 156 -4.76 -19.48 -18.51
C ALA A 156 -4.41 -18.07 -19.02
N TRP A 157 -4.01 -17.95 -20.30
CA TRP A 157 -3.70 -16.68 -20.95
C TRP A 157 -4.87 -15.67 -20.96
N LEU A 158 -6.12 -16.12 -20.85
CA LEU A 158 -7.29 -15.22 -20.81
C LEU A 158 -7.26 -14.26 -19.62
N VAL A 159 -6.63 -14.65 -18.51
CA VAL A 159 -6.45 -13.80 -17.34
C VAL A 159 -5.57 -12.59 -17.65
N LEU A 160 -4.68 -12.71 -18.64
CA LEU A 160 -3.73 -11.66 -19.01
C LEU A 160 -4.34 -10.59 -19.92
N ILE A 161 -5.52 -10.82 -20.50
CA ILE A 161 -6.17 -9.85 -21.40
C ILE A 161 -6.42 -8.54 -20.66
N HIS A 162 -7.03 -8.61 -19.48
CA HIS A 162 -7.38 -7.43 -18.69
C HIS A 162 -6.18 -6.59 -18.24
N PRO A 163 -5.13 -7.15 -17.59
CA PRO A 163 -3.94 -6.38 -17.28
C PRO A 163 -3.21 -5.88 -18.52
N SER A 164 -3.20 -6.62 -19.63
CA SER A 164 -2.60 -6.14 -20.90
C SER A 164 -3.34 -4.93 -21.47
N LEU A 165 -4.67 -4.95 -21.49
CA LEU A 165 -5.48 -3.81 -21.93
C LEU A 165 -5.27 -2.60 -21.01
N TYR A 166 -5.21 -2.83 -19.70
CA TYR A 166 -4.85 -1.78 -18.75
C TYR A 166 -3.47 -1.20 -19.08
N PHE A 167 -2.44 -2.05 -19.28
CA PHE A 167 -1.08 -1.61 -19.64
C PHE A 167 -1.00 -0.78 -20.93
N LEU A 168 -1.79 -1.11 -21.95
CA LEU A 168 -1.84 -0.32 -23.18
C LEU A 168 -2.29 1.13 -22.93
N THR A 169 -3.13 1.38 -21.92
CA THR A 169 -3.55 2.76 -21.58
C THR A 169 -2.41 3.61 -21.00
N PHE A 170 -1.32 3.00 -20.51
CA PHE A 170 -0.16 3.70 -19.93
C PHE A 170 0.92 4.04 -20.94
N LEU A 171 1.11 3.18 -21.95
CA LEU A 171 2.08 3.46 -23.03
C LEU A 171 1.78 4.78 -23.75
N ASN A 172 0.52 5.22 -23.72
CA ASN A 172 0.06 6.46 -24.35
C ASN A 172 0.14 7.70 -23.44
N GLN A 173 0.65 7.60 -22.20
CA GLN A 173 0.74 8.75 -21.29
C GLN A 173 2.14 9.39 -21.32
N LYS A 174 2.20 10.72 -21.53
CA LYS A 174 3.44 11.50 -21.60
C LYS A 174 4.25 11.53 -20.30
N GLN A 175 3.59 11.37 -19.17
CA GLN A 175 4.21 11.09 -17.88
C GLN A 175 3.60 9.78 -17.40
N GLN A 176 4.40 8.87 -16.86
CA GLN A 176 3.91 7.64 -16.23
C GLN A 176 3.86 7.87 -14.72
N PRO A 177 2.76 8.41 -14.16
CA PRO A 177 2.70 8.80 -12.75
C PRO A 177 2.70 7.60 -11.78
N PHE A 178 2.79 6.37 -12.29
CA PHE A 178 2.52 5.12 -11.59
C PHE A 178 3.77 4.31 -11.24
N ILE A 179 4.96 4.91 -11.35
CA ILE A 179 6.22 4.17 -11.23
C ILE A 179 7.02 4.72 -10.04
N ILE A 180 7.35 3.82 -9.12
CA ILE A 180 8.31 4.06 -8.04
C ILE A 180 9.56 4.72 -8.66
N PRO A 181 10.10 5.81 -8.09
CA PRO A 181 11.19 6.57 -8.71
C PRO A 181 12.33 5.73 -9.29
N ASN A 182 12.71 4.64 -8.60
CA ASN A 182 13.79 3.73 -9.01
C ASN A 182 13.58 3.06 -10.38
N TYR A 183 12.35 2.94 -10.87
CA TYR A 183 12.04 2.31 -12.16
C TYR A 183 11.75 3.32 -13.27
N GLN A 184 11.89 4.63 -13.03
CA GLN A 184 11.62 5.64 -14.07
C GLN A 184 12.51 5.46 -15.31
N SER A 185 13.76 5.01 -15.12
CA SER A 185 14.68 4.70 -16.23
C SER A 185 14.34 3.40 -16.97
N TYR A 186 13.58 2.50 -16.34
CA TYR A 186 13.22 1.18 -16.88
C TYR A 186 11.74 0.87 -16.64
N PRO A 187 10.82 1.64 -17.23
CA PRO A 187 9.40 1.56 -16.89
C PRO A 187 8.76 0.22 -17.24
N SER A 188 9.33 -0.55 -18.17
CA SER A 188 8.83 -1.88 -18.58
C SER A 188 9.04 -2.97 -17.53
N LEU A 189 10.10 -2.90 -16.71
CA LEU A 189 10.45 -3.93 -15.74
C LEU A 189 9.36 -4.10 -14.66
N PRO A 190 8.78 -3.01 -14.12
CA PRO A 190 7.60 -3.09 -13.28
C PRO A 190 6.44 -3.88 -13.86
N TYR A 191 6.05 -3.55 -15.08
CA TYR A 191 4.94 -4.22 -15.73
C TYR A 191 5.22 -5.70 -15.95
N PHE A 192 6.47 -6.04 -16.30
CA PHE A 192 6.90 -7.43 -16.43
C PHE A 192 6.77 -8.20 -15.10
N LYS A 193 7.18 -7.62 -13.97
CA LYS A 193 7.03 -8.26 -12.65
C LYS A 193 5.55 -8.48 -12.29
N ILE A 194 4.68 -7.50 -12.52
CA ILE A 194 3.23 -7.64 -12.31
C ILE A 194 2.68 -8.76 -13.19
N PHE A 195 3.03 -8.76 -14.48
CA PHE A 195 2.60 -9.78 -15.44
C PHE A 195 3.05 -11.19 -15.00
N LEU A 196 4.28 -11.33 -14.53
CA LEU A 196 4.79 -12.57 -13.97
C LEU A 196 3.98 -13.03 -12.76
N ALA A 197 3.57 -12.12 -11.87
CA ALA A 197 2.69 -12.43 -10.74
C ALA A 197 1.31 -12.93 -11.20
N PHE A 198 0.72 -12.34 -12.24
CA PHE A 198 -0.52 -12.84 -12.85
C PHE A 198 -0.37 -14.27 -13.38
N VAL A 199 0.69 -14.53 -14.14
CA VAL A 199 0.97 -15.86 -14.69
C VAL A 199 1.16 -16.87 -13.57
N PHE A 200 2.05 -16.57 -12.62
CA PHE A 200 2.36 -17.44 -11.50
C PHE A 200 1.10 -17.79 -10.69
N LEU A 201 0.34 -16.78 -10.25
CA LEU A 201 -0.86 -16.99 -9.44
C LEU A 201 -1.91 -17.82 -10.19
N THR A 202 -2.11 -17.54 -11.49
CA THR A 202 -3.05 -18.28 -12.34
C THR A 202 -2.67 -19.76 -12.43
N LEU A 203 -1.41 -20.03 -12.78
CA LEU A 203 -0.90 -21.40 -12.95
C LEU A 203 -0.93 -22.17 -11.62
N ALA A 204 -0.53 -21.52 -10.53
CA ALA A 204 -0.50 -22.12 -9.21
C ALA A 204 -1.90 -22.50 -8.70
N LEU A 205 -2.91 -21.63 -8.85
CA LEU A 205 -4.28 -21.95 -8.44
C LEU A 205 -4.89 -23.11 -9.26
N ILE A 206 -4.61 -23.17 -10.57
CA ILE A 206 -5.00 -24.30 -11.43
C ILE A 206 -4.34 -25.59 -10.94
N GLY A 207 -3.06 -25.53 -10.57
CA GLY A 207 -2.30 -26.66 -10.00
C GLY A 207 -2.88 -27.16 -8.68
N ILE A 208 -3.06 -26.29 -7.69
CA ILE A 208 -3.54 -26.65 -6.34
C ILE A 208 -4.87 -27.40 -6.40
N LYS A 209 -5.80 -27.01 -7.29
CA LYS A 209 -7.10 -27.69 -7.41
C LYS A 209 -6.97 -29.12 -7.93
N LYS A 210 -6.01 -29.38 -8.83
CA LYS A 210 -5.79 -30.70 -9.43
C LYS A 210 -5.13 -31.70 -8.47
N ILE A 211 -4.38 -31.19 -7.49
CA ILE A 211 -3.70 -32.03 -6.50
C ILE A 211 -4.73 -32.67 -5.56
N LYS A 212 -4.65 -33.99 -5.40
CA LYS A 212 -5.46 -34.76 -4.44
C LYS A 212 -4.67 -34.88 -3.13
N ILE A 213 -4.81 -33.88 -2.25
CA ILE A 213 -4.19 -33.85 -0.92
C ILE A 213 -5.21 -33.38 0.13
N LYS A 214 -4.96 -33.66 1.41
CA LYS A 214 -5.82 -33.20 2.52
C LYS A 214 -5.99 -31.68 2.49
N PHE A 215 -7.15 -31.21 2.93
CA PHE A 215 -7.53 -29.79 2.90
C PHE A 215 -6.48 -28.88 3.55
N ILE A 216 -5.91 -29.28 4.69
CA ILE A 216 -4.90 -28.48 5.40
C ILE A 216 -3.66 -28.18 4.54
N TYR A 217 -3.14 -29.17 3.80
CA TYR A 217 -1.99 -28.95 2.92
C TYR A 217 -2.34 -28.09 1.71
N LYS A 218 -3.59 -28.16 1.20
CA LYS A 218 -4.05 -27.22 0.17
C LYS A 218 -4.06 -25.78 0.66
N MET A 219 -4.49 -25.56 1.90
CA MET A 219 -4.48 -24.23 2.50
C MET A 219 -3.05 -23.71 2.71
N LEU A 220 -2.13 -24.57 3.17
CA LEU A 220 -0.71 -24.22 3.28
C LEU A 220 -0.10 -23.87 1.91
N MET A 221 -0.38 -24.65 0.87
CA MET A 221 0.06 -24.33 -0.50
C MET A 221 -0.54 -23.03 -1.01
N LEU A 222 -1.82 -22.77 -0.74
CA LEU A 222 -2.46 -21.51 -1.12
C LEU A 222 -1.76 -20.33 -0.44
N PHE A 223 -1.49 -20.43 0.86
CA PHE A 223 -0.75 -19.41 1.60
C PHE A 223 0.63 -19.16 0.99
N LEU A 224 1.39 -20.23 0.70
CA LEU A 224 2.69 -20.14 0.05
C LEU A 224 2.61 -19.47 -1.33
N VAL A 225 1.59 -19.80 -2.13
CA VAL A 225 1.38 -19.19 -3.45
C VAL A 225 1.05 -17.71 -3.34
N LEU A 226 0.19 -17.32 -2.39
CA LEU A 226 -0.12 -15.91 -2.16
C LEU A 226 1.12 -15.14 -1.69
N PHE A 227 1.94 -15.74 -0.81
CA PHE A 227 3.21 -15.17 -0.37
C PHE A 227 4.22 -15.01 -1.52
N VAL A 228 4.42 -16.04 -2.33
CA VAL A 228 5.33 -15.96 -3.50
C VAL A 228 4.84 -14.89 -4.48
N ALA A 229 3.53 -14.83 -4.73
CA ALA A 229 2.95 -13.81 -5.59
C ALA A 229 3.17 -12.38 -5.06
N SER A 230 3.09 -12.16 -3.74
CA SER A 230 3.32 -10.83 -3.14
C SER A 230 4.78 -10.40 -3.14
N VAL A 231 5.75 -11.32 -3.24
CA VAL A 231 7.17 -10.97 -3.21
C VAL A 231 7.82 -10.84 -4.59
N ILE A 232 7.22 -11.40 -5.65
CA ILE A 232 7.68 -11.21 -7.06
C ILE A 232 7.96 -9.73 -7.40
N PRO A 233 7.12 -8.76 -6.99
CA PRO A 233 7.34 -7.35 -7.34
C PRO A 233 8.47 -6.67 -6.55
N ARG A 234 8.84 -7.21 -5.38
CA ARG A 234 9.74 -6.55 -4.42
C ARG A 234 11.13 -6.26 -5.01
N GLU A 235 11.78 -5.23 -4.49
CA GLU A 235 13.16 -4.86 -4.85
C GLU A 235 14.18 -5.70 -4.05
N THR A 236 15.40 -5.84 -4.56
CA THR A 236 16.49 -6.50 -3.82
C THR A 236 16.77 -5.83 -2.48
N SER A 237 16.64 -4.50 -2.42
CA SER A 237 16.77 -3.72 -1.19
C SER A 237 15.69 -4.05 -0.15
N ASP A 238 14.48 -4.45 -0.57
CA ASP A 238 13.43 -4.89 0.36
C ASP A 238 13.82 -6.21 1.04
N TRP A 239 14.53 -7.09 0.32
CA TRP A 239 15.06 -8.33 0.86
C TRP A 239 16.26 -8.11 1.77
N SER A 240 17.14 -7.15 1.47
CA SER A 240 18.19 -6.73 2.41
C SER A 240 17.59 -6.23 3.71
N HIS A 241 16.55 -5.39 3.65
CA HIS A 241 15.82 -4.98 4.86
C HIS A 241 15.23 -6.18 5.61
N GLY A 242 14.55 -7.09 4.92
CA GLY A 242 13.97 -8.28 5.56
C GLY A 242 15.01 -9.22 6.18
N ARG A 243 16.18 -9.36 5.55
CA ARG A 243 17.32 -10.08 6.12
C ARG A 243 17.75 -9.45 7.44
N GLU A 244 18.00 -8.14 7.46
CA GLU A 244 18.42 -7.46 8.69
C GLU A 244 17.33 -7.47 9.77
N SER A 245 16.04 -7.36 9.40
CA SER A 245 14.93 -7.49 10.36
C SER A 245 14.87 -8.87 11.03
N ILE A 246 15.32 -9.94 10.37
CA ILE A 246 15.43 -11.27 10.98
C ILE A 246 16.69 -11.39 11.85
N LEU A 247 17.83 -10.89 11.36
CA LEU A 247 19.12 -11.04 12.04
C LEU A 247 19.26 -10.13 13.26
N HIS A 248 18.70 -8.92 13.18
CA HIS A 248 18.86 -7.84 14.15
C HIS A 248 17.51 -7.22 14.58
N PRO A 249 16.53 -8.02 15.06
CA PRO A 249 15.16 -7.55 15.30
C PRO A 249 15.05 -6.44 16.36
N GLN A 250 15.94 -6.44 17.37
CA GLN A 250 15.95 -5.42 18.42
C GLN A 250 16.48 -4.07 17.95
N GLN A 251 17.34 -4.05 16.92
CA GLN A 251 17.85 -2.81 16.32
C GLN A 251 16.86 -2.28 15.28
N MET A 252 16.36 -3.16 14.42
CA MET A 252 15.50 -2.78 13.31
C MET A 252 14.13 -2.29 13.77
N GLY A 253 13.54 -2.91 14.81
CA GLY A 253 12.23 -2.54 15.36
C GLY A 253 11.10 -2.48 14.33
N ALA A 254 11.31 -3.12 13.17
CA ALA A 254 10.49 -3.05 11.97
C ALA A 254 9.96 -4.42 11.58
N SER A 255 9.02 -4.44 10.64
CA SER A 255 8.51 -5.68 10.06
C SER A 255 9.49 -6.28 9.04
N PHE A 256 9.08 -7.38 8.42
CA PHE A 256 9.88 -8.09 7.43
C PHE A 256 10.16 -7.25 6.16
N PHE A 257 9.27 -6.32 5.80
CA PHE A 257 9.44 -5.45 4.66
C PHE A 257 9.30 -3.98 5.06
N PRO A 258 9.98 -3.05 4.34
CA PRO A 258 9.87 -1.63 4.60
C PRO A 258 8.46 -1.10 4.36
N GLU A 259 8.22 0.16 4.71
CA GLU A 259 6.94 0.82 4.57
C GLU A 259 6.39 0.82 3.12
N PRO A 260 5.07 0.86 2.94
CA PRO A 260 4.48 0.92 1.61
C PRO A 260 4.91 2.17 0.83
N GLN A 261 4.96 2.03 -0.49
CA GLN A 261 5.37 3.09 -1.43
C GLN A 261 4.56 4.38 -1.27
N GLU A 262 3.26 4.24 -1.05
CA GLU A 262 2.35 5.36 -0.82
C GLU A 262 2.75 6.17 0.43
N THR A 263 3.13 5.50 1.52
CA THR A 263 3.56 6.14 2.76
C THR A 263 4.87 6.88 2.57
N ALA A 264 5.85 6.24 1.92
CA ALA A 264 7.13 6.85 1.60
C ALA A 264 6.97 8.12 0.73
N GLN A 265 6.11 8.05 -0.29
CA GLN A 265 5.79 9.21 -1.12
C GLN A 265 5.10 10.32 -0.33
N GLN A 266 4.15 9.98 0.55
CA GLN A 266 3.46 10.94 1.41
C GLN A 266 4.42 11.67 2.35
N MET A 267 5.35 10.95 2.99
CA MET A 267 6.37 11.57 3.83
C MET A 267 7.21 12.58 3.06
N ALA A 268 7.73 12.23 1.88
CA ALA A 268 8.48 13.16 1.04
C ALA A 268 7.64 14.37 0.60
N ASN A 269 6.36 14.16 0.32
CA ASN A 269 5.44 15.22 -0.09
C ASN A 269 5.14 16.22 1.03
N LEU A 270 5.11 15.78 2.30
CA LEU A 270 4.77 16.61 3.45
C LEU A 270 5.95 17.43 4.00
N VAL A 271 7.20 17.16 3.58
CA VAL A 271 8.40 17.93 3.98
C VAL A 271 8.27 19.42 3.67
N PHE A 272 7.86 19.74 2.44
CA PHE A 272 7.51 21.10 2.03
C PHE A 272 6.18 21.10 1.29
N GLU A 273 5.42 22.18 1.49
CA GLU A 273 4.27 22.51 0.67
C GLU A 273 4.72 22.76 -0.79
N LYS A 274 3.81 22.56 -1.75
CA LYS A 274 4.15 22.44 -3.18
C LYS A 274 5.01 23.61 -3.68
N ASP A 275 5.90 23.28 -4.62
CA ASP A 275 6.77 24.18 -5.40
C ASP A 275 7.93 24.86 -4.66
N GLN A 276 8.15 24.57 -3.37
CA GLN A 276 9.35 25.03 -2.67
C GLN A 276 10.59 24.25 -3.13
N LYS A 277 11.55 24.96 -3.72
CA LYS A 277 12.88 24.45 -4.06
C LYS A 277 13.86 24.74 -2.91
N LEU A 278 14.76 23.80 -2.68
CA LEU A 278 15.91 24.02 -1.80
C LEU A 278 16.90 24.98 -2.48
N ASN A 279 17.48 25.87 -1.68
CA ASN A 279 18.61 26.68 -2.10
C ASN A 279 19.90 25.85 -2.13
N ASP A 280 20.92 26.36 -2.80
CA ASP A 280 22.22 25.70 -2.88
C ASP A 280 22.80 25.41 -1.49
N GLY A 281 23.14 24.14 -1.27
CA GLY A 281 23.72 23.65 -0.02
C GLY A 281 22.70 23.26 1.06
N GLU A 282 21.41 23.57 0.90
CA GLU A 282 20.36 23.10 1.80
C GLU A 282 20.09 21.60 1.63
N LYS A 283 19.71 20.93 2.73
CA LYS A 283 19.58 19.47 2.81
C LYS A 283 18.30 19.04 3.50
N ILE A 284 17.79 17.88 3.09
CA ILE A 284 16.83 17.07 3.84
C ILE A 284 17.58 15.96 4.54
N LEU A 285 17.32 15.81 5.84
CA LEU A 285 17.89 14.73 6.64
C LEU A 285 16.86 13.62 6.80
N GLU A 286 17.24 12.40 6.43
CA GLU A 286 16.48 11.19 6.69
C GLU A 286 17.14 10.41 7.84
N LEU A 287 16.39 10.12 8.90
CA LEU A 287 16.83 9.36 10.06
C LEU A 287 16.26 7.93 10.00
N GLY A 288 17.13 6.93 10.00
CA GLY A 288 16.75 5.53 9.88
C GLY A 288 16.35 5.15 8.46
N ALA A 289 17.13 5.60 7.46
CA ALA A 289 16.83 5.46 6.04
C ALA A 289 16.63 4.00 5.58
N GLY A 290 17.13 3.03 6.36
CA GLY A 290 17.00 1.61 6.09
C GLY A 290 17.54 1.25 4.72
N SER A 291 16.75 0.54 3.92
CA SER A 291 17.10 0.17 2.55
C SER A 291 16.74 1.23 1.50
N GLY A 292 16.32 2.42 1.95
CA GLY A 292 16.12 3.61 1.13
C GLY A 292 14.77 3.73 0.45
N ASN A 293 13.72 3.27 1.13
CA ASN A 293 12.37 3.28 0.57
C ASN A 293 11.70 4.66 0.67
N VAL A 294 11.95 5.45 1.71
CA VAL A 294 11.63 6.90 1.70
C VAL A 294 12.67 7.70 0.91
N THR A 295 13.96 7.36 1.06
CA THR A 295 15.07 8.00 0.35
C THR A 295 14.83 8.23 -1.14
N LYS A 296 14.32 7.23 -1.89
CA LYS A 296 14.06 7.39 -3.34
C LYS A 296 13.09 8.51 -3.68
N TYR A 297 12.07 8.73 -2.84
CA TYR A 297 11.09 9.79 -3.06
C TYR A 297 11.66 11.15 -2.66
N LEU A 298 12.49 11.20 -1.62
CA LEU A 298 13.24 12.40 -1.26
C LEU A 298 14.22 12.79 -2.37
N ILE A 299 15.00 11.85 -2.90
CA ILE A 299 15.91 12.06 -4.02
C ILE A 299 15.15 12.54 -5.26
N HIS A 300 14.04 11.89 -5.59
CA HIS A 300 13.22 12.28 -6.73
C HIS A 300 12.68 13.70 -6.59
N LYS A 301 12.29 14.12 -5.38
CA LYS A 301 11.71 15.45 -5.14
C LYS A 301 12.78 16.55 -5.00
N PHE A 302 13.89 16.26 -4.34
CA PHE A 302 14.88 17.27 -3.92
C PHE A 302 16.23 17.17 -4.62
N GLY A 303 16.49 16.07 -5.33
CA GLY A 303 17.77 15.75 -5.94
C GLY A 303 18.72 15.04 -4.96
N VAL A 304 19.51 14.09 -5.48
CA VAL A 304 20.36 13.20 -4.68
C VAL A 304 21.35 13.95 -3.79
N LYS A 305 21.92 15.05 -4.28
CA LYS A 305 22.88 15.87 -3.53
C LYS A 305 22.25 16.57 -2.34
N ASN A 306 20.94 16.74 -2.31
CA ASN A 306 20.23 17.48 -1.27
C ASN A 306 19.62 16.57 -0.20
N VAL A 307 19.88 15.26 -0.26
CA VAL A 307 19.40 14.29 0.73
C VAL A 307 20.60 13.73 1.49
N ILE A 308 20.48 13.68 2.81
CA ILE A 308 21.40 12.98 3.69
C ILE A 308 20.65 11.82 4.31
N ALA A 309 21.12 10.60 4.08
CA ALA A 309 20.56 9.40 4.67
C ALA A 309 21.42 8.98 5.87
N LEU A 310 20.86 9.01 7.07
CA LEU A 310 21.50 8.49 8.27
C LEU A 310 20.91 7.12 8.59
N GLU A 311 21.77 6.11 8.67
CA GLU A 311 21.38 4.73 8.97
C GLU A 311 22.38 4.10 9.95
N TYR A 312 21.89 3.27 10.85
CA TYR A 312 22.70 2.62 11.88
C TYR A 312 23.35 1.33 11.35
N ASP A 313 22.60 0.54 10.56
CA ASP A 313 23.08 -0.75 10.05
C ASP A 313 24.08 -0.56 8.89
N ASN A 314 25.27 -1.16 9.02
CA ASN A 314 26.34 -1.05 8.04
C ASN A 314 25.98 -1.68 6.68
N HIS A 315 25.25 -2.80 6.68
CA HIS A 315 24.83 -3.47 5.45
C HIS A 315 23.82 -2.61 4.68
N LEU A 316 22.83 -2.03 5.37
CA LEU A 316 21.85 -1.13 4.77
C LEU A 316 22.50 0.18 4.30
N CYS A 317 23.48 0.70 5.03
CA CYS A 317 24.32 1.81 4.56
C CYS A 317 25.00 1.47 3.22
N GLN A 318 25.54 0.26 3.06
CA GLN A 318 26.13 -0.17 1.79
C GLN A 318 25.10 -0.28 0.68
N VAL A 319 23.92 -0.86 0.97
CA VAL A 319 22.79 -0.91 0.02
C VAL A 319 22.42 0.49 -0.48
N LEU A 320 22.36 1.49 0.40
CA LEU A 320 22.08 2.88 0.02
C LEU A 320 23.15 3.47 -0.90
N ARG A 321 24.43 3.25 -0.57
CA ARG A 321 25.58 3.76 -1.37
C ARG A 321 25.62 3.13 -2.75
N ASP A 322 25.37 1.83 -2.85
CA ASP A 322 25.37 1.10 -4.13
C ASP A 322 24.18 1.51 -5.01
N LYS A 323 23.03 1.83 -4.39
CA LYS A 323 21.79 2.14 -5.09
C LYS A 323 21.69 3.59 -5.56
N TYR A 324 22.24 4.53 -4.80
CA TYR A 324 22.09 5.96 -5.06
C TYR A 324 23.45 6.65 -5.16
N GLU A 325 24.01 6.66 -6.37
CA GLU A 325 25.29 7.34 -6.64
C GLU A 325 25.21 8.84 -6.26
N GLY A 326 26.17 9.30 -5.46
CA GLY A 326 26.24 10.68 -4.97
C GLY A 326 25.36 10.99 -3.76
N LEU A 327 24.62 10.02 -3.21
CA LEU A 327 23.90 10.18 -1.95
C LEU A 327 24.89 10.29 -0.79
N GLN A 328 24.68 11.27 0.09
CA GLN A 328 25.45 11.37 1.33
C GLN A 328 24.87 10.41 2.37
N VAL A 329 25.48 9.22 2.48
CA VAL A 329 25.12 8.20 3.48
C VAL A 329 26.02 8.33 4.70
N ILE A 330 25.42 8.53 5.87
CA ILE A 330 26.10 8.61 7.16
C ILE A 330 25.74 7.38 8.00
N GLU A 331 26.74 6.59 8.34
CA GLU A 331 26.59 5.45 9.23
C GLU A 331 26.71 5.91 10.69
N GLY A 332 25.70 5.63 11.52
CA GLY A 332 25.78 5.93 12.94
C GLY A 332 24.44 5.98 13.67
N ASP A 333 24.52 6.23 14.98
CA ASP A 333 23.36 6.38 15.86
C ASP A 333 22.63 7.70 15.59
N ALA A 334 21.34 7.60 15.25
CA ALA A 334 20.48 8.76 15.00
C ALA A 334 20.36 9.68 16.22
N CYS A 335 20.50 9.18 17.45
CA CYS A 335 20.55 10.04 18.63
C CYS A 335 21.71 11.05 18.57
N ASN A 336 22.77 10.76 17.81
CA ASN A 336 23.97 11.60 17.66
C ASN A 336 24.02 12.39 16.34
N PHE A 337 22.89 12.55 15.63
CA PHE A 337 22.90 13.09 14.26
C PHE A 337 23.57 14.46 14.13
N ILE A 338 23.44 15.37 15.12
CA ILE A 338 24.09 16.69 15.09
C ILE A 338 25.61 16.56 15.04
N LYS A 339 26.18 15.68 15.87
CA LYS A 339 27.62 15.41 15.88
C LYS A 339 28.06 14.80 14.55
N LEU A 340 27.31 13.81 14.06
CA LEU A 340 27.61 13.12 12.81
C LEU A 340 27.57 14.07 11.60
N LEU A 341 26.61 14.99 11.55
CA LEU A 341 26.56 16.04 10.53
C LEU A 341 27.79 16.95 10.59
N LYS A 342 28.19 17.38 11.80
CA LYS A 342 29.39 18.20 12.01
C LYS A 342 30.66 17.48 11.54
N ASP A 343 30.80 16.20 11.84
CA ASP A 343 31.95 15.38 11.42
C ASP A 343 32.01 15.26 9.88
N LYS A 344 30.86 15.30 9.21
CA LYS A 344 30.74 15.38 7.74
C LYS A 344 30.77 16.81 7.18
N LYS A 345 31.10 17.81 8.01
CA LYS A 345 31.16 19.24 7.64
C LYS A 345 29.83 19.78 7.08
N VAL A 346 28.71 19.22 7.52
CA VAL A 346 27.37 19.74 7.20
C VAL A 346 26.92 20.61 8.36
N GLY A 347 26.68 21.89 8.07
CA GLY A 347 26.09 22.83 9.02
C GLY A 347 24.67 22.43 9.37
N ILE A 348 24.32 22.46 10.66
CA ILE A 348 22.96 22.16 11.12
C ILE A 348 21.94 23.14 10.53
N ASP A 349 22.32 24.40 10.30
CA ASP A 349 21.54 25.46 9.66
C ASP A 349 21.11 25.15 8.22
N LYS A 350 21.80 24.21 7.58
CA LYS A 350 21.49 23.74 6.22
C LYS A 350 20.38 22.70 6.18
N ILE A 351 20.01 22.11 7.31
CA ILE A 351 18.90 21.16 7.36
C ILE A 351 17.58 21.93 7.27
N LYS A 352 16.82 21.68 6.21
CA LYS A 352 15.53 22.34 5.94
C LYS A 352 14.30 21.45 6.13
N GLY A 353 14.53 20.19 6.47
CA GLY A 353 13.48 19.24 6.84
C GLY A 353 14.08 17.94 7.35
N ILE A 354 13.37 17.29 8.27
CA ILE A 354 13.76 15.98 8.81
C ILE A 354 12.64 14.98 8.58
N VAL A 355 12.99 13.81 8.05
CA VAL A 355 12.09 12.66 7.90
C VAL A 355 12.66 11.50 8.71
N SER A 356 11.83 10.82 9.48
CA SER A 356 12.25 9.71 10.32
C SER A 356 11.34 8.51 10.17
N THR A 357 11.96 7.36 10.00
CA THR A 357 11.33 6.03 10.00
C THR A 357 11.82 5.18 11.18
N LEU A 358 12.45 5.84 12.18
CA LEU A 358 13.02 5.18 13.34
C LEU A 358 11.95 4.45 14.18
N PRO A 359 12.23 3.21 14.62
CA PRO A 359 11.33 2.47 15.49
C PRO A 359 11.45 2.96 16.94
N LEU A 360 10.79 4.06 17.28
CA LEU A 360 10.95 4.72 18.59
C LEU A 360 10.79 3.81 19.83
N SER A 361 10.05 2.70 19.71
CA SER A 361 9.88 1.70 20.76
C SER A 361 11.14 0.92 21.14
N VAL A 362 12.21 0.96 20.33
CA VAL A 362 13.47 0.27 20.64
C VAL A 362 14.44 1.12 21.47
N PHE A 363 14.18 2.42 21.59
CA PHE A 363 15.05 3.34 22.31
C PHE A 363 14.82 3.25 23.82
N THR A 364 15.90 3.34 24.59
CA THR A 364 15.78 3.58 26.03
C THR A 364 15.28 5.00 26.29
N PRO A 365 14.69 5.29 27.47
CA PRO A 365 14.24 6.65 27.80
C PRO A 365 15.35 7.71 27.66
N GLU A 366 16.59 7.38 28.00
CA GLU A 366 17.74 8.27 27.91
C GLU A 366 18.08 8.58 26.45
N LYS A 367 18.09 7.55 25.60
CA LYS A 367 18.37 7.69 24.16
C LYS A 367 17.25 8.43 23.43
N LEU A 368 16.00 8.17 23.79
CA LEU A 368 14.87 8.91 23.25
C LEU A 368 14.91 10.38 23.68
N LYS A 369 15.30 10.66 24.93
CA LYS A 369 15.52 12.03 25.39
C LYS A 369 16.64 12.71 24.59
N GLU A 370 17.77 12.04 24.39
CA GLU A 370 18.89 12.56 23.58
C GLU A 370 18.45 12.90 22.14
N LEU A 371 17.70 11.99 21.50
CA LEU A 371 17.13 12.23 20.18
C LEU A 371 16.20 13.45 20.19
N ASN A 372 15.33 13.56 21.19
CA ASN A 372 14.35 14.64 21.28
C ASN A 372 14.98 15.99 21.57
N ASP A 373 16.02 16.05 22.39
CA ASP A 373 16.78 17.27 22.64
C ASP A 373 17.43 17.77 21.33
N ASN A 374 18.02 16.87 20.55
CA ASN A 374 18.63 17.20 19.26
C ASN A 374 17.59 17.59 18.19
N LEU A 375 16.45 16.90 18.14
CA LEU A 375 15.32 17.24 17.27
C LEU A 375 14.75 18.62 17.63
N SER A 376 14.46 18.87 18.91
CA SER A 376 13.95 20.15 19.43
C SER A 376 14.83 21.30 18.97
N LYS A 377 16.15 21.21 19.24
CA LYS A 377 17.13 22.20 18.82
C LYS A 377 17.06 22.47 17.32
N THR A 378 17.13 21.41 16.50
CA THR A 378 17.17 21.57 15.04
C THR A 378 15.87 22.13 14.47
N ILE A 379 14.72 21.68 14.99
CA ILE A 379 13.40 22.13 14.55
C ILE A 379 13.19 23.61 14.90
N VAL A 380 13.53 24.01 16.12
CA VAL A 380 13.31 25.36 16.64
C VAL A 380 14.29 26.37 16.03
N ASP A 381 15.57 26.02 15.93
CA ASP A 381 16.62 26.91 15.41
C ASP A 381 16.45 27.16 13.91
N ASN A 382 16.05 26.14 13.15
CA ASN A 382 15.93 26.25 11.70
C ASN A 382 14.50 26.53 11.21
N GLU A 383 13.50 26.46 12.09
CA GLU A 383 12.06 26.62 11.78
C GLU A 383 11.58 25.63 10.70
N ILE A 384 11.91 24.36 10.87
CA ILE A 384 11.65 23.29 9.88
C ILE A 384 10.53 22.34 10.31
N LYS A 385 10.03 21.56 9.35
CA LYS A 385 9.13 20.44 9.61
C LYS A 385 9.92 19.16 9.93
N PHE A 386 9.47 18.45 10.96
CA PHE A 386 9.91 17.09 11.28
C PHE A 386 8.75 16.11 11.05
N LEU A 387 9.04 15.02 10.33
CA LEU A 387 8.07 14.00 9.97
C LEU A 387 8.49 12.66 10.52
N GLU A 388 7.54 11.94 11.09
CA GLU A 388 7.70 10.55 11.47
C GLU A 388 6.42 9.78 11.20
N TYR A 389 6.49 8.48 10.96
CA TYR A 389 5.29 7.65 11.01
C TYR A 389 5.28 6.77 12.25
N ARG A 390 4.08 6.43 12.70
CA ARG A 390 3.88 5.44 13.76
C ARG A 390 2.76 4.50 13.40
N LEU A 391 2.96 3.25 13.76
CA LEU A 391 1.95 2.21 13.66
C LEU A 391 0.94 2.39 14.81
N LEU A 392 -0.34 2.56 14.48
CA LEU A 392 -1.38 2.91 15.47
C LEU A 392 -1.51 1.89 16.62
N PRO A 393 -1.44 0.56 16.40
CA PRO A 393 -1.52 -0.40 17.50
C PRO A 393 -0.41 -0.27 18.55
N PHE A 394 0.68 0.41 18.19
CA PHE A 394 1.85 0.60 19.06
C PHE A 394 1.98 2.05 19.57
N LEU A 395 0.98 2.89 19.33
CA LEU A 395 0.87 4.22 19.96
C LEU A 395 0.53 4.05 21.45
N ARG A 396 1.54 3.89 22.30
CA ARG A 396 1.36 3.88 23.76
C ARG A 396 1.21 5.29 24.31
N GLU A 397 2.06 6.21 23.86
CA GLU A 397 2.13 7.58 24.34
C GLU A 397 2.40 8.57 23.21
N LYS A 398 2.02 9.83 23.43
CA LYS A 398 2.28 10.91 22.47
C LYS A 398 3.79 11.22 22.44
N HIS A 399 4.36 11.44 21.25
CA HIS A 399 5.71 12.03 21.20
C HIS A 399 5.66 13.42 21.79
N ILE A 400 6.50 13.69 22.78
CA ILE A 400 6.69 15.03 23.31
C ILE A 400 8.12 15.44 23.00
N ILE A 401 8.25 16.48 22.18
CA ILE A 401 9.51 17.14 21.86
C ILE A 401 9.36 18.57 22.40
N GLU A 402 10.28 19.01 23.25
CA GLU A 402 10.22 20.33 23.88
C GLU A 402 10.27 21.45 22.82
N GLY A 403 9.52 22.54 23.02
CA GLY A 403 9.48 23.66 22.06
C GLY A 403 8.81 23.36 20.71
N VAL A 404 8.31 22.14 20.52
CA VAL A 404 7.74 21.65 19.25
C VAL A 404 6.29 21.22 19.47
N LYS A 405 5.42 21.51 18.50
CA LYS A 405 4.03 21.08 18.49
C LYS A 405 3.76 20.19 17.28
N GLU A 406 2.80 19.28 17.44
CA GLU A 406 2.22 18.57 16.30
C GLU A 406 1.42 19.57 15.46
N PHE A 407 1.75 19.67 14.18
CA PHE A 407 1.01 20.47 13.22
C PHE A 407 -0.36 19.82 12.98
N LYS A 408 -1.38 20.41 13.59
CA LYS A 408 -2.79 19.98 13.46
C LYS A 408 -3.48 20.70 12.31
N ASP A 409 -2.88 20.71 11.14
CA ASP A 409 -3.66 21.06 9.96
C ASP A 409 -4.49 19.85 9.52
N SER A 410 -5.68 20.14 9.02
CA SER A 410 -6.63 19.21 8.40
C SER A 410 -6.12 18.62 7.08
N LEU A 411 -4.79 18.56 6.90
CA LEU A 411 -4.17 18.04 5.70
C LEU A 411 -4.62 16.60 5.49
N LYS A 412 -5.40 16.45 4.41
CA LYS A 412 -5.65 15.21 3.69
C LYS A 412 -4.35 14.38 3.64
N ASN A 413 -4.40 13.11 4.08
CA ASN A 413 -3.37 12.07 3.88
C ASN A 413 -2.28 11.91 4.95
N GLN A 414 -2.66 11.94 6.23
CA GLN A 414 -1.76 11.51 7.32
C GLN A 414 -1.92 10.04 7.73
N PHE A 415 -2.86 9.31 7.12
CA PHE A 415 -3.14 7.93 7.52
C PHE A 415 -2.95 7.00 6.34
N SER A 416 -2.27 5.87 6.59
CA SER A 416 -2.10 4.80 5.62
C SER A 416 -2.21 3.45 6.31
N ILE A 417 -1.98 2.37 5.56
CA ILE A 417 -1.96 1.01 6.11
C ILE A 417 -0.65 0.34 5.72
N TYR A 418 0.13 -0.03 6.73
CA TYR A 418 1.42 -0.71 6.65
C TYR A 418 1.23 -2.22 6.43
N ASN A 419 1.97 -2.78 5.47
CA ASN A 419 1.97 -4.22 5.11
C ASN A 419 0.57 -4.85 5.14
N PHE A 420 -0.38 -4.17 4.50
CA PHE A 420 -1.79 -4.52 4.40
C PHE A 420 -2.58 -4.49 5.71
N VAL A 421 -2.01 -4.77 6.88
CA VAL A 421 -2.81 -5.06 8.08
C VAL A 421 -2.76 -3.96 9.14
N ILE A 422 -1.68 -3.17 9.23
CA ILE A 422 -1.45 -2.32 10.39
C ILE A 422 -1.71 -0.86 10.01
N PRO A 423 -2.71 -0.18 10.61
CA PRO A 423 -2.93 1.22 10.29
C PRO A 423 -1.77 2.04 10.84
N LEU A 424 -1.33 3.05 10.08
CA LEU A 424 -0.25 3.95 10.44
C LEU A 424 -0.70 5.39 10.33
N LYS A 425 -0.09 6.27 11.13
CA LYS A 425 -0.24 7.73 11.01
C LYS A 425 1.13 8.38 10.81
N ILE A 426 1.22 9.30 9.86
CA ILE A 426 2.32 10.25 9.69
C ILE A 426 2.03 11.46 10.57
N PHE A 427 2.97 11.78 11.45
CA PHE A 427 2.96 12.95 12.30
C PHE A 427 3.86 14.01 11.68
N VAL A 428 3.40 15.25 11.70
CA VAL A 428 4.17 16.41 11.28
C VAL A 428 4.34 17.31 12.50
N PHE A 429 5.56 17.70 12.77
CA PHE A 429 5.95 18.51 13.90
C PHE A 429 6.63 19.79 13.42
N GLU A 430 6.37 20.89 14.12
CA GLU A 430 6.94 22.21 13.85
C GLU A 430 7.17 22.98 15.16
N LYS A 431 7.94 24.06 15.08
CA LYS A 431 8.17 24.97 16.21
C LYS A 431 6.85 25.47 16.79
N LYS A 432 6.76 25.50 18.13
CA LYS A 432 5.61 26.09 18.83
C LYS A 432 5.70 27.62 18.72
N ASN A 433 4.65 28.25 18.18
CA ASN A 433 4.51 29.71 18.13
C ASN A 433 4.55 30.35 19.51
#